data_AF-L8MS46-F1
#
_entry.id   AF-L8MS46-F1
#
_cell.length_a   1.000
_cell.length_b   1.000
_cell.length_c   1.000
_cell.angle_alpha   90.00
_cell.angle_beta   90.00
_cell.angle_gamma   90.00
#
_symmetry.space_group_name_H-M   'P 1'
#
loop_
_entity.id
_entity.type
_entity.pdbx_description
1 polymer ?
#
loop_
_entity_poly.entity_id
_entity_poly.type
_entity_poly.pdbx_seq_one_letter_code
_entity_poly.pdbx_strand_id
1 'polypeptide(L)'
;MSSTISPVALIETHFGNLRDPRAAHSIEHKLLDILVISICGTISGANDFTAIAEYGKSKKKWLKTFLELENGIPSADTFERIFARLNPLELQKCFIGWMEAVHKTTGGELINIDGKTLRGAKEAGNSRSLIHMVSVWSATQHLVLGQKKVSEKSNEITAIPPLLEMLAIRGCLVSIDAMGCQTEIAKTIIEQGADYVLALKGNQGNLHDDVSQLFTSARAQKFHNIEHQFHSTVEKGHGRIEKRSYWTMGNTEFLIGAEKWTGLKSIGMVESERNVNGVVSIQQRYYILSIESDVHRFSQSVRSHWSIENQLHWILDVGFDEDASQGCRGYTAENLAVIRHVGLNLLSRDKKTKVGVKTKRLKAGWDDNYLKHILNALNIVSP
;
A
#
# COMPACT_ATOMS: atom_id res chain seq x y z
N MET A 1 27.92 1.28 31.02
CA MET A 1 26.76 2.08 31.45
C MET A 1 25.74 1.99 30.33
N SER A 2 24.68 1.22 30.54
CA SER A 2 23.63 0.96 29.55
C SER A 2 22.80 2.23 29.37
N SER A 3 22.94 2.92 28.24
CA SER A 3 22.04 4.00 27.87
C SER A 3 20.64 3.42 27.68
N THR A 4 19.74 3.72 28.62
CA THR A 4 18.31 3.45 28.50
C THR A 4 17.78 4.20 27.29
N ILE A 5 17.55 3.46 26.21
CA ILE A 5 16.93 3.95 24.98
C ILE A 5 15.47 4.31 25.32
N SER A 6 15.07 5.56 25.05
CA SER A 6 13.70 6.06 25.25
C SER A 6 12.69 5.16 24.50
N PRO A 7 11.48 4.92 25.06
CA PRO A 7 10.43 4.15 24.39
C PRO A 7 10.15 4.63 22.95
N VAL A 8 10.33 5.92 22.66
CA VAL A 8 10.08 6.61 21.37
C VAL A 8 11.16 6.32 20.31
N ALA A 9 12.20 5.55 20.64
CA ALA A 9 13.45 5.55 19.88
C ALA A 9 13.35 5.26 18.39
N LEU A 10 12.44 4.40 17.91
CA LEU A 10 12.36 4.13 16.47
C LEU A 10 11.61 5.25 15.71
N ILE A 11 10.51 5.79 16.26
CA ILE A 11 9.84 6.95 15.66
C ILE A 11 10.71 8.19 15.78
N GLU A 12 11.35 8.42 16.92
CA GLU A 12 12.28 9.53 17.11
C GLU A 12 13.47 9.43 16.13
N THR A 13 14.03 8.22 15.93
CA THR A 13 15.12 8.00 14.98
C THR A 13 14.72 8.37 13.55
N HIS A 14 13.52 7.98 13.12
CA HIS A 14 13.12 8.15 11.72
C HIS A 14 12.33 9.43 11.43
N PHE A 15 11.59 9.97 12.40
CA PHE A 15 10.74 11.17 12.26
C PHE A 15 11.29 12.38 13.04
N GLY A 16 12.31 12.22 13.90
CA GLY A 16 12.85 13.32 14.71
C GLY A 16 13.55 14.41 13.90
N ASN A 17 14.04 14.07 12.70
CA ASN A 17 14.65 15.03 11.77
C ASN A 17 13.63 15.76 10.87
N LEU A 18 12.33 15.47 11.03
CA LEU A 18 11.29 16.11 10.24
C LEU A 18 11.21 17.60 10.57
N ARG A 19 11.22 18.45 9.54
CA ARG A 19 11.21 19.90 9.74
C ARG A 19 9.84 20.35 10.24
N ASP A 20 9.86 21.14 11.31
CA ASP A 20 8.65 21.79 11.80
C ASP A 20 8.22 22.90 10.85
N PRO A 21 7.02 22.82 10.25
CA PRO A 21 6.56 23.84 9.31
C PRO A 21 6.12 25.15 10.01
N ARG A 22 6.08 25.19 11.35
CA ARG A 22 5.66 26.35 12.13
C ARG A 22 6.81 27.34 12.32
N ALA A 23 6.47 28.61 12.57
CA ALA A 23 7.47 29.60 12.94
C ALA A 23 7.96 29.33 14.37
N ALA A 24 9.24 29.53 14.66
CA ALA A 24 9.85 29.18 15.94
C ALA A 24 9.11 29.74 17.18
N HIS A 25 8.61 30.98 17.07
CA HIS A 25 7.85 31.64 18.15
C HIS A 25 6.41 31.11 18.34
N SER A 26 5.95 30.22 17.46
CA SER A 26 4.60 29.61 17.51
C SER A 26 4.63 28.13 17.91
N ILE A 27 5.79 27.64 18.36
CA ILE A 27 5.98 26.24 18.77
C ILE A 27 5.76 26.13 20.28
N GLU A 28 4.55 25.75 20.65
CA GLU A 28 4.21 25.40 22.04
C GLU A 28 4.29 23.89 22.29
N HIS A 29 4.06 23.06 21.27
CA HIS A 29 4.08 21.61 21.37
C HIS A 29 5.14 21.04 20.43
N LYS A 30 5.94 20.06 20.87
CA LYS A 30 6.93 19.40 20.03
C LYS A 30 6.27 18.70 18.85
N LEU A 31 6.86 18.77 17.65
CA LEU A 31 6.32 18.11 16.46
C LEU A 31 6.20 16.59 16.67
N LEU A 32 7.21 15.99 17.31
CA LEU A 32 7.22 14.56 17.59
C LEU A 32 6.05 14.13 18.49
N ASP A 33 5.77 14.89 19.55
CA ASP A 33 4.61 14.63 20.43
C ASP A 33 3.30 14.64 19.64
N ILE A 34 3.15 15.58 18.71
CA ILE A 34 1.95 15.72 17.86
C ILE A 34 1.80 14.51 16.93
N LEU A 35 2.90 14.05 16.32
CA LEU A 35 2.90 12.85 15.48
C LEU A 35 2.57 11.60 16.29
N VAL A 36 3.20 11.42 17.46
CA VAL A 36 2.97 10.25 18.34
C VAL A 36 1.53 10.23 18.85
N ILE A 37 0.98 11.37 19.28
CA ILE A 37 -0.43 11.44 19.71
C ILE A 37 -1.36 11.12 18.55
N SER A 38 -1.06 11.59 17.33
CA SER A 38 -1.86 11.30 16.14
C SER A 38 -1.82 9.81 15.81
N ILE A 39 -0.65 9.16 15.83
CA ILE A 39 -0.51 7.72 15.62
C ILE A 39 -1.29 6.93 16.68
N CYS A 40 -1.09 7.25 17.97
CA CYS A 40 -1.79 6.60 19.08
C CYS A 40 -3.31 6.78 18.97
N GLY A 41 -3.79 7.99 18.72
CA GLY A 41 -5.21 8.28 18.53
C GLY A 41 -5.79 7.52 17.34
N THR A 42 -5.09 7.55 16.20
CA THR A 42 -5.50 6.81 15.00
C THR A 42 -5.52 5.30 15.22
N ILE A 43 -4.57 4.73 15.94
CA ILE A 43 -4.61 3.31 16.32
C ILE A 43 -5.77 3.03 17.28
N SER A 44 -6.08 3.95 18.19
CA SER A 44 -7.15 3.83 19.18
C SER A 44 -8.56 4.19 18.67
N GLY A 45 -8.74 4.41 17.37
CA GLY A 45 -10.05 4.63 16.75
C GLY A 45 -10.43 6.08 16.43
N ALA A 46 -9.56 7.06 16.68
CA ALA A 46 -9.78 8.45 16.29
C ALA A 46 -9.54 8.64 14.78
N ASN A 47 -10.53 9.16 14.05
CA ASN A 47 -10.47 9.30 12.59
C ASN A 47 -10.32 10.76 12.11
N ASP A 48 -10.48 11.73 13.03
CA ASP A 48 -10.38 13.16 12.76
C ASP A 48 -9.58 13.87 13.89
N PHE A 49 -9.20 15.13 13.65
CA PHE A 49 -8.37 15.89 14.58
C PHE A 49 -9.08 16.24 15.90
N THR A 50 -10.41 16.35 15.88
CA THR A 50 -11.19 16.57 17.11
C THR A 50 -11.12 15.32 17.99
N ALA A 51 -11.35 14.14 17.42
CA ALA A 51 -11.23 12.87 18.10
C ALA A 51 -9.79 12.60 18.58
N ILE A 52 -8.77 12.96 17.80
CA ILE A 52 -7.35 12.84 18.21
C ILE A 52 -7.07 13.75 19.41
N ALA A 53 -7.55 15.00 19.40
CA ALA A 53 -7.37 15.91 20.53
C ALA A 53 -8.10 15.41 21.79
N GLU A 54 -9.34 14.93 21.67
CA GLU A 54 -10.09 14.35 22.79
C GLU A 54 -9.46 13.06 23.33
N TYR A 55 -8.93 12.20 22.45
CA TYR A 55 -8.12 11.05 22.83
C TYR A 55 -6.90 11.51 23.64
N GLY A 56 -6.16 12.49 23.14
CA GLY A 56 -4.97 13.02 23.82
C GLY A 56 -5.30 13.57 25.21
N LYS A 57 -6.39 14.34 25.35
CA LYS A 57 -6.87 14.85 26.65
C LYS A 57 -7.21 13.71 27.61
N SER A 58 -7.94 12.71 27.13
CA SER A 58 -8.37 11.55 27.91
C SER A 58 -7.19 10.68 28.36
N LYS A 59 -6.18 10.51 27.49
CA LYS A 59 -4.99 9.68 27.73
C LYS A 59 -3.78 10.48 28.21
N LYS A 60 -3.93 11.76 28.56
CA LYS A 60 -2.81 12.66 28.94
C LYS A 60 -1.89 12.05 30.00
N LYS A 61 -2.46 11.42 31.04
CA LYS A 61 -1.68 10.77 32.10
C LYS A 61 -0.81 9.61 31.58
N TRP A 62 -1.35 8.81 30.66
CA TRP A 62 -0.64 7.69 30.05
C TRP A 62 0.42 8.17 29.06
N LEU A 63 0.08 9.14 28.20
CA LEU A 63 1.02 9.74 27.24
C LEU A 63 2.22 10.39 27.95
N LYS A 64 2.00 11.03 29.12
CA LYS A 64 3.08 11.60 29.94
C LYS A 64 4.10 10.59 30.47
N THR A 65 3.84 9.29 30.36
CA THR A 65 4.82 8.27 30.77
C THR A 65 5.98 8.14 29.79
N PHE A 66 5.83 8.61 28.55
CA PHE A 66 6.87 8.56 27.52
C PHE A 66 6.95 9.82 26.63
N LEU A 67 6.07 10.80 26.82
CA LEU A 67 6.13 12.13 26.19
C LEU A 67 6.26 13.23 27.26
N GLU A 68 6.97 14.31 26.95
CA GLU A 68 7.19 15.41 27.89
C GLU A 68 5.92 16.25 28.11
N LEU A 69 5.23 16.64 27.03
CA LEU A 69 3.96 17.38 27.05
C LEU A 69 3.98 18.60 27.99
N GLU A 70 5.03 19.42 27.92
CA GLU A 70 5.22 20.62 28.76
C GLU A 70 3.99 21.53 28.76
N ASN A 71 3.50 21.85 27.55
CA ASN A 71 2.31 22.69 27.35
C ASN A 71 1.01 21.89 27.21
N GLY A 72 1.02 20.60 27.57
CA GLY A 72 -0.15 19.73 27.51
C GLY A 72 -0.48 19.21 26.10
N ILE A 73 -1.77 18.93 25.88
CA ILE A 73 -2.27 18.30 24.65
C ILE A 73 -2.65 19.39 23.64
N PRO A 74 -2.16 19.32 22.39
CA PRO A 74 -2.53 20.27 21.35
C PRO A 74 -4.04 20.29 21.07
N SER A 75 -4.55 21.45 20.64
CA SER A 75 -5.92 21.58 20.13
C SER A 75 -6.09 20.88 18.78
N ALA A 76 -7.34 20.57 18.41
CA ALA A 76 -7.68 20.03 17.09
C ALA A 76 -7.14 20.94 15.96
N ASP A 77 -7.30 22.25 16.08
CA ASP A 77 -6.76 23.25 15.13
C ASP A 77 -5.24 23.18 15.00
N THR A 78 -4.53 22.84 16.07
CA THR A 78 -3.08 22.69 16.04
C THR A 78 -2.68 21.46 15.24
N PHE A 79 -3.37 20.32 15.44
CA PHE A 79 -3.16 19.14 14.61
C PHE A 79 -3.45 19.46 13.14
N GLU A 80 -4.63 20.02 12.84
CA GLU A 80 -5.02 20.34 11.46
C GLU A 80 -4.00 21.27 10.78
N ARG A 81 -3.62 22.37 11.44
CA ARG A 81 -2.67 23.35 10.89
C ARG A 81 -1.31 22.73 10.58
N ILE A 82 -0.84 21.81 11.40
CA ILE A 82 0.45 21.15 11.19
C ILE A 82 0.35 20.17 10.03
N PHE A 83 -0.64 19.27 10.05
CA PHE A 83 -0.84 18.29 8.97
C PHE A 83 -1.13 18.96 7.62
N ALA A 84 -1.75 20.13 7.60
CA ALA A 84 -1.96 20.91 6.39
C ALA A 84 -0.66 21.50 5.79
N ARG A 85 0.40 21.67 6.60
CA ARG A 85 1.64 22.36 6.21
C ARG A 85 2.87 21.47 6.20
N LEU A 86 2.80 20.31 6.83
CA LEU A 86 3.90 19.35 6.92
C LEU A 86 4.25 18.85 5.52
N ASN A 87 5.53 18.88 5.17
CA ASN A 87 5.99 18.49 3.84
C ASN A 87 5.74 16.98 3.64
N PRO A 88 4.84 16.59 2.71
CA PRO A 88 4.47 15.19 2.55
C PRO A 88 5.64 14.33 2.05
N LEU A 89 6.55 14.89 1.25
CA LEU A 89 7.71 14.16 0.76
C LEU A 89 8.69 13.85 1.89
N GLU A 90 8.91 14.79 2.82
CA GLU A 90 9.77 14.54 3.98
C GLU A 90 9.14 13.51 4.92
N LEU A 91 7.82 13.62 5.18
CA LEU A 91 7.10 12.65 5.99
C LEU A 91 7.15 11.24 5.37
N GLN A 92 6.96 11.15 4.04
CA GLN A 92 7.02 9.90 3.30
C GLN A 92 8.42 9.26 3.35
N LYS A 93 9.49 10.06 3.27
CA LYS A 93 10.88 9.58 3.46
C LYS A 93 11.08 9.02 4.86
N CYS A 94 10.57 9.71 5.89
CA CYS A 94 10.62 9.23 7.27
C CYS A 94 9.89 7.88 7.42
N PHE A 95 8.70 7.76 6.81
CA PHE A 95 7.92 6.54 6.80
C PHE A 95 8.62 5.38 6.09
N ILE A 96 9.19 5.60 4.91
CA ILE A 96 9.92 4.56 4.17
C ILE A 96 11.18 4.15 4.94
N GLY A 97 11.97 5.10 5.43
CA GLY A 97 13.16 4.79 6.23
C GLY A 97 12.82 4.02 7.51
N TRP A 98 11.68 4.34 8.13
CA TRP A 98 11.14 3.54 9.24
C TRP A 98 10.82 2.13 8.78
N MET A 99 10.08 1.96 7.67
CA MET A 99 9.73 0.64 7.13
C MET A 99 10.96 -0.20 6.79
N GLU A 100 12.01 0.38 6.19
CA GLU A 100 13.27 -0.33 5.90
C GLU A 100 14.00 -0.79 7.17
N ALA A 101 13.87 -0.05 8.28
CA ALA A 101 14.47 -0.44 9.55
C ALA A 101 13.71 -1.60 10.22
N VAL A 102 12.38 -1.63 10.09
CA VAL A 102 11.54 -2.66 10.75
C VAL A 102 11.11 -3.82 9.87
N HIS A 103 11.34 -3.71 8.57
CA HIS A 103 11.15 -4.75 7.57
C HIS A 103 12.40 -4.88 6.71
N LYS A 104 12.99 -6.08 6.71
CA LYS A 104 14.00 -6.44 5.73
C LYS A 104 13.29 -7.12 4.57
N THR A 105 13.20 -6.42 3.44
CA THR A 105 12.71 -6.99 2.19
C THR A 105 13.42 -8.31 1.91
N THR A 106 12.66 -9.38 1.76
CA THR A 106 13.21 -10.71 1.47
C THR A 106 13.26 -10.94 -0.03
N GLY A 107 14.33 -11.56 -0.53
CA GLY A 107 14.40 -11.96 -1.94
C GLY A 107 13.21 -12.86 -2.31
N GLY A 108 12.49 -12.49 -3.37
CA GLY A 108 11.29 -13.17 -3.85
C GLY A 108 9.97 -12.67 -3.26
N GLU A 109 9.97 -11.59 -2.48
CA GLU A 109 8.75 -10.99 -1.92
C GLU A 109 7.83 -10.42 -3.02
N LEU A 110 6.52 -10.63 -2.85
CA LEU A 110 5.49 -10.12 -3.75
C LEU A 110 5.09 -8.71 -3.32
N ILE A 111 5.36 -7.74 -4.20
CA ILE A 111 5.02 -6.33 -3.99
C ILE A 111 3.93 -5.97 -4.99
N ASN A 112 2.85 -5.37 -4.52
CA ASN A 112 1.78 -4.86 -5.37
C ASN A 112 1.79 -3.33 -5.33
N ILE A 113 1.62 -2.70 -6.49
CA ILE A 113 1.45 -1.26 -6.61
C ILE A 113 0.07 -1.01 -7.19
N ASP A 114 -0.76 -0.28 -6.44
CA ASP A 114 -2.13 0.03 -6.84
C ASP A 114 -2.53 1.43 -6.38
N GLY A 115 -3.47 2.02 -7.11
CA GLY A 115 -4.03 3.32 -6.82
C GLY A 115 -5.35 3.26 -6.08
N LYS A 116 -5.57 4.22 -5.18
CA LYS A 116 -6.84 4.45 -4.50
C LYS A 116 -7.25 5.91 -4.58
N THR A 117 -8.52 6.13 -4.89
CA THR A 117 -9.16 7.45 -4.81
C THR A 117 -9.72 7.67 -3.41
N LEU A 118 -9.33 8.77 -2.75
CA LEU A 118 -9.88 9.20 -1.47
C LEU A 118 -11.19 9.95 -1.71
N ARG A 119 -12.34 9.32 -1.47
CA ARG A 119 -13.64 9.85 -1.92
C ARG A 119 -14.14 11.06 -1.11
N GLY A 120 -13.79 11.11 0.17
CA GLY A 120 -14.17 12.20 1.07
C GLY A 120 -13.28 13.45 0.95
N ALA A 121 -12.05 13.27 0.47
CA ALA A 121 -11.06 14.33 0.37
C ALA A 121 -11.04 14.93 -1.04
N LYS A 122 -11.38 16.22 -1.12
CA LYS A 122 -11.36 17.00 -2.37
C LYS A 122 -10.14 17.91 -2.38
N GLU A 123 -9.56 18.17 -3.53
CA GLU A 123 -8.47 19.15 -3.61
C GLU A 123 -8.95 20.57 -3.28
N ALA A 124 -8.02 21.39 -2.77
CA ALA A 124 -8.28 22.79 -2.47
C ALA A 124 -8.19 23.62 -3.76
N GLY A 125 -9.30 24.22 -4.21
CA GLY A 125 -9.32 25.05 -5.41
C GLY A 125 -10.66 25.00 -6.17
N ASN A 126 -10.70 25.58 -7.37
CA ASN A 126 -11.91 25.61 -8.23
C ASN A 126 -12.21 24.26 -8.90
N SER A 127 -11.24 23.35 -8.98
CA SER A 127 -11.44 21.95 -9.41
C SER A 127 -11.72 21.09 -8.18
N ARG A 128 -12.94 20.56 -8.07
CA ARG A 128 -13.32 19.56 -7.06
C ARG A 128 -12.75 18.17 -7.40
N SER A 129 -11.49 18.08 -7.83
CA SER A 129 -10.81 16.82 -8.12
C SER A 129 -10.68 15.98 -6.85
N LEU A 130 -10.85 14.68 -6.98
CA LEU A 130 -10.61 13.73 -5.89
C LEU A 130 -9.10 13.49 -5.77
N ILE A 131 -8.63 13.25 -4.55
CA ILE A 131 -7.23 12.93 -4.30
C ILE A 131 -6.99 11.46 -4.66
N HIS A 132 -6.00 11.20 -5.51
CA HIS A 132 -5.56 9.86 -5.88
C HIS A 132 -4.22 9.56 -5.23
N MET A 133 -4.10 8.40 -4.58
CA MET A 133 -2.91 7.91 -3.90
C MET A 133 -2.47 6.60 -4.53
N VAL A 134 -1.18 6.44 -4.81
CA VAL A 134 -0.59 5.16 -5.21
C VAL A 134 0.14 4.59 -4.00
N SER A 135 -0.13 3.34 -3.66
CA SER A 135 0.48 2.66 -2.51
C SER A 135 1.27 1.44 -2.97
N VAL A 136 2.36 1.15 -2.26
CA VAL A 136 3.15 -0.07 -2.41
C VAL A 136 2.87 -0.99 -1.23
N TRP A 137 2.41 -2.20 -1.52
CA TRP A 137 1.97 -3.17 -0.54
C TRP A 137 2.78 -4.46 -0.63
N SER A 138 3.35 -4.90 0.48
CA SER A 138 3.87 -6.26 0.63
C SER A 138 2.70 -7.21 0.90
N ALA A 139 2.40 -8.06 -0.09
CA ALA A 139 1.33 -9.04 0.06
C ALA A 139 1.68 -10.15 1.06
N THR A 140 2.95 -10.52 1.13
CA THR A 140 3.44 -11.59 2.02
C THR A 140 3.36 -11.17 3.49
N GLN A 141 3.69 -9.90 3.78
CA GLN A 141 3.75 -9.42 5.16
C GLN A 141 2.52 -8.64 5.61
N HIS A 142 1.67 -8.24 4.65
CA HIS A 142 0.53 -7.37 4.85
C HIS A 142 0.95 -6.01 5.42
N LEU A 143 1.93 -5.36 4.77
CA LEU A 143 2.48 -4.07 5.15
C LEU A 143 2.48 -3.10 3.98
N VAL A 144 2.14 -1.84 4.24
CA VAL A 144 2.38 -0.74 3.31
C VAL A 144 3.84 -0.33 3.42
N LEU A 145 4.56 -0.35 2.29
CA LEU A 145 5.98 -0.01 2.22
C LEU A 145 6.19 1.46 1.88
N GLY A 146 5.28 2.04 1.08
CA GLY A 146 5.34 3.43 0.68
C GLY A 146 4.04 3.87 0.01
N GLN A 147 3.87 5.18 -0.16
CA GLN A 147 2.78 5.77 -0.91
C GLN A 147 3.22 7.08 -1.57
N LYS A 148 2.47 7.52 -2.58
CA LYS A 148 2.65 8.82 -3.21
C LYS A 148 1.34 9.36 -3.76
N LYS A 149 1.07 10.64 -3.52
CA LYS A 149 -0.07 11.34 -4.16
C LYS A 149 0.17 11.52 -5.67
N VAL A 150 -0.86 11.28 -6.48
CA VAL A 150 -0.87 11.60 -7.91
C VAL A 150 -1.13 13.09 -8.10
N SER A 151 -0.35 13.74 -8.97
CA SER A 151 -0.52 15.17 -9.27
C SER A 151 -1.83 15.46 -10.02
N GLU A 152 -2.41 16.65 -9.82
CA GLU A 152 -3.76 17.06 -10.27
C GLU A 152 -4.06 16.85 -11.77
N LYS A 153 -3.04 16.83 -12.64
CA LYS A 153 -3.17 16.70 -14.11
C LYS A 153 -2.62 15.38 -14.64
N SER A 154 -2.39 14.39 -13.78
CA SER A 154 -1.70 13.17 -14.16
C SER A 154 -2.39 11.91 -13.65
N ASN A 155 -1.94 10.77 -14.17
CA ASN A 155 -2.38 9.44 -13.78
C ASN A 155 -1.31 8.79 -12.89
N GLU A 156 -1.64 7.64 -12.30
CA GLU A 156 -0.75 6.84 -11.44
C GLU A 156 0.63 6.56 -12.07
N ILE A 157 0.68 6.52 -13.40
CA ILE A 157 1.89 6.35 -14.22
C ILE A 157 3.03 7.30 -13.80
N THR A 158 2.74 8.55 -13.41
CA THR A 158 3.79 9.50 -13.01
C THR A 158 4.20 9.40 -11.55
N ALA A 159 3.36 8.76 -10.72
CA ALA A 159 3.64 8.55 -9.30
C ALA A 159 4.47 7.28 -9.06
N ILE A 160 4.31 6.25 -9.90
CA ILE A 160 4.96 4.94 -9.75
C ILE A 160 6.50 5.03 -9.81
N PRO A 161 7.15 5.63 -10.82
CA PRO A 161 8.62 5.62 -10.91
C PRO A 161 9.32 6.28 -9.72
N PRO A 162 8.94 7.49 -9.28
CA PRO A 162 9.54 8.08 -8.08
C PRO A 162 9.27 7.29 -6.81
N LEU A 163 8.15 6.55 -6.74
CA LEU A 163 7.83 5.71 -5.59
C LEU A 163 8.71 4.45 -5.57
N LEU A 164 8.98 3.86 -6.73
CA LEU A 164 9.94 2.76 -6.88
C LEU A 164 11.36 3.19 -6.51
N GLU A 165 11.81 4.37 -6.96
CA GLU A 165 13.14 4.91 -6.64
C GLU A 165 13.40 5.08 -5.13
N MET A 166 12.34 5.30 -4.35
CA MET A 166 12.45 5.45 -2.90
C MET A 166 12.49 4.11 -2.15
N LEU A 167 12.23 2.97 -2.82
CA LEU A 167 12.01 1.68 -2.16
C LEU A 167 13.10 0.66 -2.50
N ALA A 168 13.54 -0.09 -1.51
CA ALA A 168 14.41 -1.26 -1.72
C ALA A 168 13.61 -2.47 -2.24
N ILE A 169 13.48 -2.60 -3.57
CA ILE A 169 12.73 -3.68 -4.24
C ILE A 169 13.59 -4.79 -4.86
N ARG A 170 14.91 -4.73 -4.71
CA ARG A 170 15.83 -5.71 -5.33
C ARG A 170 15.44 -7.15 -4.96
N GLY A 171 15.30 -7.99 -5.98
CA GLY A 171 14.91 -9.40 -5.86
C GLY A 171 13.42 -9.64 -5.63
N CYS A 172 12.58 -8.61 -5.56
CA CYS A 172 11.13 -8.74 -5.44
C CYS A 172 10.46 -9.01 -6.80
N LEU A 173 9.22 -9.47 -6.75
CA LEU A 173 8.32 -9.53 -7.90
C LEU A 173 7.23 -8.47 -7.74
N VAL A 174 7.28 -7.45 -8.59
CA VAL A 174 6.39 -6.28 -8.55
C VAL A 174 5.20 -6.51 -9.48
N SER A 175 3.98 -6.48 -8.92
CA SER A 175 2.76 -6.53 -9.70
C SER A 175 2.13 -5.14 -9.82
N ILE A 176 1.71 -4.77 -11.02
CA ILE A 176 1.07 -3.48 -11.31
C ILE A 176 -0.13 -3.72 -12.22
N ASP A 177 -1.14 -2.89 -12.04
CA ASP A 177 -2.35 -2.88 -12.83
C ASP A 177 -2.08 -2.50 -14.30
N ALA A 178 -3.16 -2.45 -15.10
CA ALA A 178 -3.04 -2.19 -16.52
C ALA A 178 -2.74 -0.73 -16.87
N MET A 179 -3.05 0.20 -15.98
CA MET A 179 -2.71 1.60 -16.18
C MET A 179 -1.20 1.81 -16.01
N GLY A 180 -0.59 1.16 -15.01
CA GLY A 180 0.85 1.18 -14.76
C GLY A 180 1.70 0.26 -15.65
N CYS A 181 1.09 -0.52 -16.56
CA CYS A 181 1.80 -1.31 -17.55
C CYS A 181 2.46 -0.40 -18.60
N GLN A 182 3.67 0.13 -18.31
CA GLN A 182 4.42 1.06 -19.16
C GLN A 182 5.89 0.60 -19.30
N THR A 183 6.49 0.84 -20.46
CA THR A 183 7.87 0.40 -20.78
C THR A 183 8.91 1.02 -19.84
N GLU A 184 8.77 2.31 -19.50
CA GLU A 184 9.69 2.99 -18.57
C GLU A 184 9.58 2.43 -17.13
N ILE A 185 8.37 2.04 -16.71
CA ILE A 185 8.17 1.41 -15.40
C ILE A 185 8.83 0.02 -15.39
N ALA A 186 8.62 -0.79 -16.44
CA ALA A 186 9.27 -2.09 -16.60
C ALA A 186 10.80 -1.97 -16.54
N LYS A 187 11.36 -1.00 -17.28
CA LYS A 187 12.79 -0.69 -17.26
C LYS A 187 13.29 -0.32 -15.87
N THR A 188 12.59 0.58 -15.17
CA THR A 188 12.94 1.01 -13.80
C THR A 188 12.99 -0.18 -12.83
N ILE A 189 12.02 -1.09 -12.90
CA ILE A 189 11.96 -2.28 -12.03
C ILE A 189 13.17 -3.20 -12.28
N ILE A 190 13.50 -3.46 -13.55
CA ILE A 190 14.63 -4.33 -13.93
C ILE A 190 15.97 -3.70 -13.56
N GLU A 191 16.15 -2.40 -13.79
CA GLU A 191 17.38 -1.68 -13.44
C GLU A 191 17.65 -1.69 -11.92
N GLN A 192 16.59 -1.75 -11.10
CA GLN A 192 16.71 -1.92 -9.64
C GLN A 192 16.96 -3.38 -9.21
N GLY A 193 17.01 -4.32 -10.16
CA GLY A 193 17.25 -5.75 -9.91
C GLY A 193 16.04 -6.48 -9.36
N ALA A 194 14.83 -6.03 -9.69
CA ALA A 194 13.57 -6.68 -9.37
C ALA A 194 12.92 -7.24 -10.64
N ASP A 195 11.90 -8.07 -10.47
CA ASP A 195 11.08 -8.62 -11.55
C ASP A 195 9.69 -7.98 -11.56
N TYR A 196 8.97 -8.08 -12.68
CA TYR A 196 7.60 -7.59 -12.80
C TYR A 196 6.58 -8.62 -13.31
N VAL A 197 5.32 -8.39 -12.95
CA VAL A 197 4.11 -8.93 -13.58
C VAL A 197 3.17 -7.75 -13.86
N LEU A 198 3.04 -7.33 -15.12
CA LEU A 198 2.24 -6.16 -15.50
C LEU A 198 0.98 -6.63 -16.23
N ALA A 199 -0.18 -6.11 -15.84
CA ALA A 199 -1.43 -6.43 -16.51
C ALA A 199 -1.47 -5.78 -17.91
N LEU A 200 -1.62 -6.61 -18.94
CA LEU A 200 -1.66 -6.16 -20.33
C LEU A 200 -3.12 -5.93 -20.75
N LYS A 201 -3.43 -4.72 -21.22
CA LYS A 201 -4.72 -4.36 -21.83
C LYS A 201 -4.50 -3.70 -23.20
N GLY A 202 -5.61 -3.44 -23.91
CA GLY A 202 -5.58 -2.87 -25.26
C GLY A 202 -4.91 -1.50 -25.41
N ASN A 203 -4.59 -0.80 -24.32
CA ASN A 203 -3.77 0.43 -24.35
C ASN A 203 -2.34 0.19 -24.84
N GLN A 204 -1.86 -1.06 -24.87
CA GLN A 204 -0.54 -1.44 -25.39
C GLN A 204 -0.56 -1.86 -26.87
N GLY A 205 -1.69 -1.67 -27.56
CA GLY A 205 -1.83 -1.89 -29.00
C GLY A 205 -1.45 -3.31 -29.44
N ASN A 206 -0.56 -3.39 -30.43
CA ASN A 206 -0.20 -4.64 -31.10
C ASN A 206 0.26 -5.76 -30.17
N LEU A 207 0.97 -5.45 -29.07
CA LEU A 207 1.44 -6.48 -28.14
C LEU A 207 0.27 -7.18 -27.44
N HIS A 208 -0.75 -6.42 -27.04
CA HIS A 208 -1.95 -7.00 -26.44
C HIS A 208 -2.68 -7.91 -27.44
N ASP A 209 -2.84 -7.44 -28.66
CA ASP A 209 -3.56 -8.18 -29.69
C ASP A 209 -2.84 -9.47 -30.07
N ASP A 210 -1.51 -9.43 -30.18
CA ASP A 210 -0.68 -10.59 -30.49
C ASP A 210 -0.72 -11.63 -29.36
N VAL A 211 -0.57 -11.20 -28.10
CA VAL A 211 -0.70 -12.08 -26.92
C VAL A 211 -2.10 -12.70 -26.85
N SER A 212 -3.15 -11.90 -27.09
CA SER A 212 -4.53 -12.38 -27.09
C SER A 212 -4.78 -13.39 -28.22
N GLN A 213 -4.27 -13.14 -29.43
CA GLN A 213 -4.38 -14.04 -30.57
C GLN A 213 -3.60 -15.34 -30.37
N LEU A 214 -2.41 -15.25 -29.77
CA LEU A 214 -1.58 -16.41 -29.44
C LEU A 214 -2.31 -17.34 -28.46
N PHE A 215 -2.83 -16.81 -27.35
CA PHE A 215 -3.61 -17.63 -26.40
C PHE A 215 -4.91 -18.16 -27.01
N THR A 216 -5.57 -17.37 -27.88
CA THR A 216 -6.77 -17.82 -28.59
C THR A 216 -6.47 -19.01 -29.51
N SER A 217 -5.38 -18.92 -30.29
CA SER A 217 -4.92 -19.97 -31.19
C SER A 217 -4.47 -21.21 -30.43
N ALA A 218 -3.70 -21.02 -29.35
CA ALA A 218 -3.26 -22.10 -28.49
C ALA A 218 -4.46 -22.86 -27.88
N ARG A 219 -5.49 -22.15 -27.42
CA ARG A 219 -6.73 -22.76 -26.93
C ARG A 219 -7.49 -23.52 -28.00
N ALA A 220 -7.61 -22.98 -29.20
CA ALA A 220 -8.28 -23.67 -30.32
C ALA A 220 -7.61 -25.03 -30.62
N GLN A 221 -6.30 -25.11 -30.42
CA GLN A 221 -5.49 -26.32 -30.56
C GLN A 221 -5.38 -27.14 -29.26
N LYS A 222 -6.10 -26.76 -28.19
CA LYS A 222 -6.01 -27.37 -26.84
C LYS A 222 -4.57 -27.42 -26.29
N PHE A 223 -3.77 -26.42 -26.65
CA PHE A 223 -2.35 -26.31 -26.34
C PHE A 223 -1.50 -27.51 -26.80
N HIS A 224 -1.97 -28.24 -27.82
CA HIS A 224 -1.24 -29.38 -28.37
C HIS A 224 0.06 -28.91 -29.03
N ASN A 225 1.20 -29.52 -28.66
CA ASN A 225 2.55 -29.16 -29.13
C ASN A 225 2.94 -27.69 -28.91
N ILE A 226 2.33 -27.02 -27.94
CA ILE A 226 2.69 -25.67 -27.52
C ILE A 226 3.30 -25.76 -26.13
N GLU A 227 4.53 -25.29 -25.96
CA GLU A 227 5.17 -25.25 -24.65
C GLU A 227 4.47 -24.22 -23.76
N HIS A 228 3.90 -24.69 -22.65
CA HIS A 228 3.17 -23.86 -21.70
C HIS A 228 3.17 -24.51 -20.31
N GLN A 229 2.93 -23.71 -19.28
CA GLN A 229 2.55 -24.21 -17.96
C GLN A 229 1.10 -23.86 -17.67
N PHE A 230 0.47 -24.66 -16.81
CA PHE A 230 -0.93 -24.53 -16.44
C PHE A 230 -1.13 -24.74 -14.93
N HIS A 231 -1.95 -23.89 -14.33
CA HIS A 231 -2.42 -24.05 -12.97
C HIS A 231 -3.89 -23.65 -12.87
N SER A 232 -4.65 -24.24 -11.96
CA SER A 232 -6.02 -23.80 -11.71
C SER A 232 -6.42 -23.93 -10.25
N THR A 233 -7.37 -23.11 -9.86
CA THR A 233 -7.94 -23.04 -8.51
C THR A 233 -9.46 -22.97 -8.61
N VAL A 234 -10.16 -23.58 -7.66
CA VAL A 234 -11.62 -23.51 -7.54
C VAL A 234 -11.97 -23.05 -6.14
N GLU A 235 -12.72 -21.96 -6.03
CA GLU A 235 -13.20 -21.41 -4.78
C GLU A 235 -14.73 -21.47 -4.76
N LYS A 236 -15.32 -21.97 -3.67
CA LYS A 236 -16.76 -21.97 -3.43
C LYS A 236 -17.05 -21.11 -2.21
N GLY A 237 -17.90 -20.10 -2.35
CA GLY A 237 -18.28 -19.22 -1.25
C GLY A 237 -19.49 -18.35 -1.58
N HIS A 238 -20.34 -18.09 -0.59
CA HIS A 238 -21.52 -17.21 -0.69
C HIS A 238 -22.43 -17.48 -1.92
N GLY A 239 -22.67 -18.76 -2.24
CA GLY A 239 -23.50 -19.16 -3.39
C GLY A 239 -22.83 -19.01 -4.77
N ARG A 240 -21.54 -18.64 -4.82
CA ARG A 240 -20.74 -18.51 -6.04
C ARG A 240 -19.70 -19.63 -6.11
N ILE A 241 -19.50 -20.17 -7.31
CA ILE A 241 -18.33 -20.99 -7.65
C ILE A 241 -17.47 -20.16 -8.60
N GLU A 242 -16.20 -19.98 -8.25
CA GLU A 242 -15.25 -19.26 -9.07
C GLU A 242 -14.06 -20.16 -9.36
N LYS A 243 -13.89 -20.52 -10.64
CA LYS A 243 -12.73 -21.25 -11.13
C LYS A 243 -11.80 -20.24 -11.80
N ARG A 244 -10.53 -20.24 -11.38
CA ARG A 244 -9.48 -19.45 -12.05
C ARG A 244 -8.47 -20.39 -12.64
N SER A 245 -8.16 -20.18 -13.90
CA SER A 245 -7.21 -20.95 -14.68
C SER A 245 -6.10 -20.01 -15.13
N TYR A 246 -4.85 -20.45 -15.00
CA TYR A 246 -3.65 -19.67 -15.26
C TYR A 246 -2.81 -20.42 -16.28
N TRP A 247 -2.29 -19.69 -17.25
CA TRP A 247 -1.35 -20.19 -18.24
C TRP A 247 -0.16 -19.25 -18.35
N THR A 248 1.03 -19.80 -18.50
CA THR A 248 2.22 -19.04 -18.87
C THR A 248 2.91 -19.67 -20.08
N MET A 249 3.42 -18.83 -20.96
CA MET A 249 4.18 -19.22 -22.15
C MET A 249 5.46 -18.40 -22.21
N GLY A 250 6.59 -19.05 -22.48
CA GLY A 250 7.89 -18.39 -22.69
C GLY A 250 8.10 -17.96 -24.14
N ASN A 251 9.37 -17.77 -24.52
CA ASN A 251 9.82 -17.48 -25.89
C ASN A 251 9.13 -16.26 -26.51
N THR A 252 9.17 -15.10 -25.84
CA THR A 252 8.42 -13.90 -26.25
C THR A 252 9.03 -13.11 -27.40
N GLU A 253 10.18 -13.52 -27.94
CA GLU A 253 10.96 -12.77 -28.95
C GLU A 253 10.22 -12.54 -30.26
N PHE A 254 9.28 -13.42 -30.61
CA PHE A 254 8.48 -13.31 -31.82
C PHE A 254 7.29 -12.34 -31.68
N LEU A 255 6.96 -11.90 -30.46
CA LEU A 255 5.81 -11.05 -30.22
C LEU A 255 6.08 -9.62 -30.69
N ILE A 256 5.10 -9.02 -31.36
CA ILE A 256 5.21 -7.66 -31.88
C ILE A 256 5.35 -6.67 -30.72
N GLY A 257 6.48 -5.96 -30.67
CA GLY A 257 6.74 -4.94 -29.64
C GLY A 257 7.39 -5.48 -28.37
N ALA A 258 7.72 -6.77 -28.30
CA ALA A 258 8.43 -7.36 -27.17
C ALA A 258 9.78 -6.69 -26.90
N GLU A 259 10.46 -6.23 -27.94
CA GLU A 259 11.77 -5.56 -27.87
C GLU A 259 11.74 -4.25 -27.06
N LYS A 260 10.56 -3.67 -26.87
CA LYS A 260 10.36 -2.43 -26.08
C LYS A 260 10.31 -2.70 -24.58
N TRP A 261 10.07 -3.95 -24.18
CA TRP A 261 9.88 -4.32 -22.78
C TRP A 261 11.16 -4.90 -22.23
N THR A 262 11.88 -4.06 -21.49
CA THR A 262 13.13 -4.45 -20.84
C THR A 262 12.90 -5.66 -19.96
N GLY A 263 13.64 -6.74 -20.22
CA GLY A 263 13.57 -7.95 -19.41
C GLY A 263 12.32 -8.81 -19.62
N LEU A 264 11.49 -8.58 -20.63
CA LEU A 264 10.35 -9.45 -20.95
C LEU A 264 10.83 -10.87 -21.31
N LYS A 265 10.28 -11.87 -20.62
CA LYS A 265 10.64 -13.29 -20.82
C LYS A 265 9.46 -14.22 -21.05
N SER A 266 8.32 -13.92 -20.44
CA SER A 266 7.12 -14.74 -20.57
C SER A 266 5.85 -13.90 -20.55
N ILE A 267 4.77 -14.52 -21.03
CA ILE A 267 3.42 -13.95 -21.04
C ILE A 267 2.49 -14.85 -20.23
N GLY A 268 1.48 -14.24 -19.64
CA GLY A 268 0.51 -14.91 -18.79
C GLY A 268 -0.92 -14.65 -19.24
N MET A 269 -1.79 -15.65 -19.09
CA MET A 269 -3.23 -15.50 -19.22
C MET A 269 -3.91 -16.01 -17.94
N VAL A 270 -4.89 -15.24 -17.47
CA VAL A 270 -5.82 -15.68 -16.42
C VAL A 270 -7.23 -15.70 -16.98
N GLU A 271 -7.88 -16.85 -16.89
CA GLU A 271 -9.31 -17.00 -17.15
C GLU A 271 -10.04 -17.16 -15.82
N SER A 272 -11.02 -16.29 -15.58
CA SER A 272 -11.90 -16.36 -14.42
C SER A 272 -13.29 -16.77 -14.88
N GLU A 273 -13.70 -17.97 -14.52
CA GLU A 273 -15.06 -18.49 -14.71
C GLU A 273 -15.84 -18.34 -13.40
N ARG A 274 -16.88 -17.51 -13.44
CA ARG A 274 -17.75 -17.22 -12.30
C ARG A 274 -19.14 -17.75 -12.60
N ASN A 275 -19.59 -18.72 -11.80
CA ASN A 275 -20.96 -19.21 -11.79
C ASN A 275 -21.72 -18.63 -10.59
N VAL A 276 -22.77 -17.86 -10.88
CA VAL A 276 -23.71 -17.34 -9.88
C VAL A 276 -25.11 -17.78 -10.28
N ASN A 277 -25.76 -18.57 -9.43
CA ASN A 277 -27.13 -19.07 -9.64
C ASN A 277 -27.34 -19.71 -11.04
N GLY A 278 -26.35 -20.45 -11.54
CA GLY A 278 -26.41 -21.11 -12.85
C GLY A 278 -25.98 -20.25 -14.04
N VAL A 279 -25.77 -18.94 -13.86
CA VAL A 279 -25.24 -18.06 -14.90
C VAL A 279 -23.72 -18.07 -14.85
N VAL A 280 -23.10 -18.57 -15.93
CA VAL A 280 -21.65 -18.61 -16.09
C VAL A 280 -21.17 -17.36 -16.82
N SER A 281 -20.17 -16.68 -16.26
CA SER A 281 -19.46 -15.57 -16.88
C SER A 281 -17.97 -15.89 -16.94
N ILE A 282 -17.35 -15.62 -18.09
CA ILE A 282 -15.93 -15.87 -18.32
C ILE A 282 -15.26 -14.53 -18.60
N GLN A 283 -14.13 -14.27 -17.94
CA GLN A 283 -13.30 -13.11 -18.19
C GLN A 283 -11.85 -13.54 -18.36
N GLN A 284 -11.19 -13.01 -19.40
CA GLN A 284 -9.78 -13.24 -19.68
C GLN A 284 -8.98 -11.97 -19.38
N ARG A 285 -7.77 -12.15 -18.86
CA ARG A 285 -6.81 -11.08 -18.62
C ARG A 285 -5.42 -11.57 -19.03
N TYR A 286 -4.67 -10.70 -19.68
CA TYR A 286 -3.33 -10.98 -20.17
C TYR A 286 -2.29 -10.22 -19.35
N TYR A 287 -1.07 -10.74 -19.33
CA TYR A 287 0.03 -10.21 -18.53
C TYR A 287 1.35 -10.40 -19.27
N ILE A 288 2.28 -9.50 -19.01
CA ILE A 288 3.69 -9.62 -19.40
C ILE A 288 4.54 -9.77 -18.15
N LEU A 289 5.58 -10.60 -18.24
CA LEU A 289 6.39 -11.00 -17.10
C LEU A 289 7.88 -10.93 -17.43
N SER A 290 8.68 -10.46 -16.48
CA SER A 290 10.15 -10.53 -16.59
C SER A 290 10.75 -11.82 -16.06
N ILE A 291 9.95 -12.64 -15.39
CA ILE A 291 10.35 -13.97 -14.93
C ILE A 291 10.18 -14.99 -16.06
N GLU A 292 10.97 -16.06 -15.99
CA GLU A 292 10.74 -17.26 -16.80
C GLU A 292 9.32 -17.78 -16.59
N SER A 293 8.84 -18.62 -17.51
CA SER A 293 7.53 -19.26 -17.37
C SER A 293 7.45 -20.04 -16.04
N ASP A 294 6.72 -19.46 -15.09
CA ASP A 294 6.45 -20.02 -13.77
C ASP A 294 5.01 -19.68 -13.40
N VAL A 295 4.10 -20.62 -13.70
CA VAL A 295 2.67 -20.41 -13.51
C VAL A 295 2.28 -20.28 -12.03
N HIS A 296 3.10 -20.81 -11.11
CA HIS A 296 2.83 -20.73 -9.68
C HIS A 296 3.17 -19.34 -9.13
N ARG A 297 4.36 -18.79 -9.45
CA ARG A 297 4.69 -17.41 -9.08
C ARG A 297 3.78 -16.41 -9.77
N PHE A 298 3.44 -16.63 -11.04
CA PHE A 298 2.46 -15.81 -11.76
C PHE A 298 1.09 -15.82 -11.09
N SER A 299 0.51 -17.00 -10.82
CA SER A 299 -0.81 -17.10 -10.20
C SER A 299 -0.83 -16.49 -8.79
N GLN A 300 0.23 -16.67 -8.00
CA GLN A 300 0.40 -16.02 -6.70
C GLN A 300 0.44 -14.49 -6.83
N SER A 301 1.23 -13.95 -7.76
CA SER A 301 1.36 -12.51 -8.02
C SER A 301 0.03 -11.89 -8.47
N VAL A 302 -0.70 -12.53 -9.38
CA VAL A 302 -2.03 -12.04 -9.78
C VAL A 302 -2.96 -12.07 -8.58
N ARG A 303 -3.06 -13.20 -7.86
CA ARG A 303 -3.95 -13.31 -6.69
C ARG A 303 -3.60 -12.30 -5.60
N SER A 304 -2.32 -12.07 -5.35
CA SER A 304 -1.87 -11.08 -4.39
C SER A 304 -2.27 -9.68 -4.82
N HIS A 305 -2.11 -9.32 -6.09
CA HIS A 305 -2.51 -8.01 -6.61
C HIS A 305 -3.99 -7.75 -6.34
N TRP A 306 -4.89 -8.68 -6.72
CA TRP A 306 -6.34 -8.55 -6.45
C TRP A 306 -6.67 -8.46 -4.95
N SER A 307 -5.82 -9.01 -4.09
CA SER A 307 -6.06 -8.96 -2.65
C SER A 307 -5.83 -7.57 -2.05
N ILE A 308 -5.12 -6.65 -2.73
CA ILE A 308 -4.85 -5.30 -2.22
C ILE A 308 -6.14 -4.53 -1.94
N GLU A 309 -7.15 -4.67 -2.81
CA GLU A 309 -8.43 -4.01 -2.65
C GLU A 309 -9.12 -4.42 -1.34
N ASN A 310 -9.02 -5.69 -0.95
CA ASN A 310 -9.63 -6.20 0.27
C ASN A 310 -8.72 -6.05 1.52
N GLN A 311 -7.41 -6.19 1.34
CA GLN A 311 -6.44 -6.27 2.44
C GLN A 311 -5.81 -4.92 2.80
N LEU A 312 -5.89 -3.94 1.91
CA LEU A 312 -5.43 -2.58 2.15
C LEU A 312 -6.60 -1.60 2.03
N HIS A 313 -7.17 -1.43 0.83
CA HIS A 313 -8.12 -0.36 0.55
C HIS A 313 -9.39 -0.47 1.41
N TRP A 314 -10.02 -1.64 1.44
CA TRP A 314 -11.21 -1.87 2.28
C TRP A 314 -10.92 -1.71 3.77
N ILE A 315 -9.71 -2.08 4.22
CA ILE A 315 -9.32 -1.89 5.61
C ILE A 315 -9.16 -0.41 5.94
N LEU A 316 -8.61 0.39 5.03
CA LEU A 316 -8.54 1.85 5.20
C LEU A 316 -9.95 2.47 5.22
N ASP A 317 -10.82 2.03 4.32
CA ASP A 317 -12.19 2.55 4.24
C ASP A 317 -13.02 2.20 5.48
N VAL A 318 -13.14 0.92 5.81
CA VAL A 318 -14.03 0.47 6.89
C VAL A 318 -13.35 0.52 8.24
N GLY A 319 -12.06 0.25 8.26
CA GLY A 319 -11.25 0.19 9.46
C GLY A 319 -10.77 1.56 9.92
N PHE A 320 -10.47 2.51 9.01
CA PHE A 320 -9.97 3.86 9.33
C PHE A 320 -10.89 5.00 8.91
N ASP A 321 -12.05 4.69 8.31
CA ASP A 321 -13.04 5.68 7.85
C ASP A 321 -12.43 6.70 6.87
N GLU A 322 -11.48 6.22 6.05
CA GLU A 322 -10.67 7.07 5.18
C GLU A 322 -11.53 7.80 4.13
N ASP A 323 -12.47 7.10 3.51
CA ASP A 323 -13.38 7.67 2.51
C ASP A 323 -14.37 8.68 3.11
N ALA A 324 -14.63 8.66 4.42
CA ALA A 324 -15.45 9.67 5.09
C ALA A 324 -14.64 10.90 5.53
N SER A 325 -13.31 10.82 5.49
CA SER A 325 -12.43 11.89 5.96
C SER A 325 -12.51 13.12 5.05
N GLN A 326 -12.84 14.26 5.64
CA GLN A 326 -12.98 15.54 4.93
C GLN A 326 -11.74 16.45 5.05
N GLY A 327 -10.65 15.96 5.63
CA GLY A 327 -9.43 16.73 5.87
C GLY A 327 -8.67 17.05 4.58
N CYS A 328 -9.07 18.11 3.88
CA CYS A 328 -8.51 18.49 2.58
C CYS A 328 -7.60 19.73 2.57
N ARG A 329 -7.44 20.40 3.70
CA ARG A 329 -6.66 21.63 3.76
C ARG A 329 -5.17 21.35 3.54
N GLY A 330 -4.56 22.00 2.56
CA GLY A 330 -3.12 21.83 2.26
C GLY A 330 -2.76 20.36 2.04
N TYR A 331 -1.77 19.86 2.77
CA TYR A 331 -1.29 18.47 2.69
C TYR A 331 -2.00 17.49 3.65
N THR A 332 -3.11 17.89 4.28
CA THR A 332 -3.75 17.11 5.35
C THR A 332 -4.09 15.68 4.94
N ALA A 333 -4.76 15.50 3.80
CA ALA A 333 -5.20 14.18 3.34
C ALA A 333 -4.02 13.22 3.11
N GLU A 334 -2.97 13.71 2.43
CA GLU A 334 -1.76 12.94 2.14
C GLU A 334 -1.00 12.56 3.41
N ASN A 335 -0.84 13.50 4.34
CA ASN A 335 -0.16 13.26 5.60
C ASN A 335 -0.96 12.33 6.54
N LEU A 336 -2.30 12.45 6.57
CA LEU A 336 -3.15 11.52 7.33
C LEU A 336 -3.12 10.10 6.76
N ALA A 337 -3.02 9.95 5.44
CA ALA A 337 -2.84 8.63 4.83
C ALA A 337 -1.55 7.95 5.33
N VAL A 338 -0.45 8.70 5.50
CA VAL A 338 0.77 8.15 6.13
C VAL A 338 0.51 7.67 7.55
N ILE A 339 -0.18 8.46 8.38
CA ILE A 339 -0.49 8.08 9.77
C ILE A 339 -1.38 6.83 9.83
N ARG A 340 -2.36 6.71 8.94
CA ARG A 340 -3.21 5.52 8.81
C ARG A 340 -2.39 4.30 8.41
N HIS A 341 -1.46 4.44 7.46
CA HIS A 341 -0.56 3.36 7.06
C HIS A 341 0.37 2.92 8.20
N VAL A 342 0.92 3.85 8.98
CA VAL A 342 1.67 3.53 10.22
C VAL A 342 0.79 2.71 11.16
N GLY A 343 -0.43 3.17 11.44
CA GLY A 343 -1.37 2.47 12.32
C GLY A 343 -1.76 1.09 11.80
N LEU A 344 -2.02 0.96 10.50
CA LEU A 344 -2.33 -0.32 9.86
C LEU A 344 -1.17 -1.30 9.98
N ASN A 345 0.04 -0.87 9.64
CA ASN A 345 1.24 -1.70 9.72
C ASN A 345 1.48 -2.23 11.14
N LEU A 346 1.28 -1.38 12.15
CA LEU A 346 1.35 -1.76 13.56
C LEU A 346 0.32 -2.84 13.92
N LEU A 347 -0.94 -2.65 13.52
CA LEU A 347 -2.02 -3.58 13.80
C LEU A 347 -1.92 -4.91 13.03
N SER A 348 -1.34 -4.87 11.82
CA SER A 348 -1.09 -6.04 10.98
C SER A 348 -0.04 -6.99 11.57
N ARG A 349 0.87 -6.48 12.42
CA ARG A 349 1.88 -7.31 13.10
C ARG A 349 1.33 -8.10 14.27
N ASP A 350 0.22 -7.68 14.87
CA ASP A 350 -0.46 -8.50 15.86
C ASP A 350 -1.16 -9.69 15.20
N LYS A 351 -0.52 -10.86 15.29
CA LYS A 351 -1.09 -12.14 14.84
C LYS A 351 -1.85 -12.88 15.95
N LYS A 352 -1.80 -12.40 17.20
CA LYS A 352 -2.45 -13.04 18.35
C LYS A 352 -3.93 -12.70 18.44
N THR A 353 -4.31 -11.44 18.24
CA THR A 353 -5.72 -11.05 18.31
C THR A 353 -6.45 -11.36 17.01
N LYS A 354 -7.35 -12.36 17.05
CA LYS A 354 -8.14 -12.84 15.89
C LYS A 354 -9.44 -12.06 15.70
N VAL A 355 -9.34 -10.74 15.55
CA VAL A 355 -10.47 -9.85 15.22
C VAL A 355 -10.09 -8.89 14.10
N GLY A 356 -11.09 -8.30 13.43
CA GLY A 356 -10.87 -7.33 12.36
C GLY A 356 -10.16 -6.06 12.83
N VAL A 357 -9.52 -5.35 11.90
CA VAL A 357 -8.70 -4.15 12.20
C VAL A 357 -9.52 -3.08 12.95
N LYS A 358 -10.77 -2.84 12.55
CA LYS A 358 -11.68 -1.93 13.27
C LYS A 358 -11.81 -2.27 14.76
N THR A 359 -12.00 -3.56 15.09
CA THR A 359 -12.11 -4.02 16.47
C THR A 359 -10.78 -3.97 17.20
N LYS A 360 -9.66 -4.28 16.53
CA LYS A 360 -8.33 -4.10 17.11
C LYS A 360 -8.08 -2.64 17.48
N ARG A 361 -8.49 -1.68 16.65
CA ARG A 361 -8.37 -0.26 16.94
C ARG A 361 -9.13 0.14 18.19
N LEU A 362 -10.39 -0.28 18.29
CA LEU A 362 -11.21 -0.04 19.48
C LEU A 362 -10.59 -0.66 20.74
N LYS A 363 -10.10 -1.91 20.64
CA LYS A 363 -9.38 -2.56 21.75
C LYS A 363 -8.15 -1.76 22.20
N ALA A 364 -7.41 -1.16 21.26
CA ALA A 364 -6.29 -0.27 21.59
C ALA A 364 -6.73 1.07 22.21
N GLY A 365 -7.99 1.50 22.05
CA GLY A 365 -8.55 2.59 22.82
C GLY A 365 -8.93 2.18 24.25
N TRP A 366 -9.45 0.96 24.41
CA TRP A 366 -9.98 0.44 25.67
C TRP A 366 -8.90 -0.05 26.63
N ASP A 367 -7.85 -0.70 26.12
CA ASP A 367 -6.82 -1.38 26.89
C ASP A 367 -5.43 -0.83 26.58
N ASP A 368 -4.87 -0.09 27.54
CA ASP A 368 -3.55 0.52 27.44
C ASP A 368 -2.41 -0.51 27.35
N ASN A 369 -2.59 -1.71 27.92
CA ASN A 369 -1.60 -2.78 27.80
C ASN A 369 -1.59 -3.34 26.38
N TYR A 370 -2.77 -3.48 25.77
CA TYR A 370 -2.86 -3.88 24.38
C TYR A 370 -2.31 -2.79 23.44
N LEU A 371 -2.63 -1.51 23.67
CA LEU A 371 -2.01 -0.42 22.91
C LEU A 371 -0.48 -0.43 23.03
N LYS A 372 0.05 -0.57 24.26
CA LYS A 372 1.49 -0.71 24.51
C LYS A 372 2.05 -1.92 23.74
N HIS A 373 1.37 -3.06 23.73
CA HIS A 373 1.80 -4.23 22.94
C HIS A 373 1.88 -3.95 21.43
N ILE A 374 0.88 -3.27 20.86
CA ILE A 374 0.87 -2.87 19.45
C ILE A 374 2.03 -1.93 19.14
N LEU A 375 2.27 -0.94 20.00
CA LEU A 375 3.38 0.00 19.85
C LEU A 375 4.76 -0.70 20.00
N ASN A 376 4.88 -1.65 20.94
CA ASN A 376 6.10 -2.43 21.15
C ASN A 376 6.44 -3.34 19.95
N ALA A 377 5.45 -3.76 19.15
CA ALA A 377 5.68 -4.66 18.00
C ALA A 377 6.64 -4.08 16.94
N LEU A 378 6.89 -2.76 16.99
CA LEU A 378 7.84 -2.01 16.18
C LEU A 378 8.74 -1.09 17.04
N ASN A 379 8.94 -1.40 18.33
CA ASN A 379 9.74 -0.60 19.29
C ASN A 379 9.33 0.89 19.38
N ILE A 380 8.03 1.20 19.31
CA ILE A 380 7.49 2.55 19.55
C ILE A 380 7.31 2.82 21.06
N VAL A 381 7.23 1.76 21.86
CA VAL A 381 7.34 1.80 23.32
C VAL A 381 8.21 0.60 23.76
N SER A 382 8.89 0.68 24.91
CA SER A 382 9.63 -0.45 25.51
C SER A 382 8.76 -1.22 26.53
N PRO A 383 9.11 -2.48 26.89
CA PRO A 383 8.33 -3.35 27.79
C PRO A 383 7.80 -2.71 29.07
#